data_AF-A0A316D710-F1
#
_entry.id   AF-A0A316D710-F1
#
_cell.length_a   1.000
_cell.length_b   1.000
_cell.length_c   1.000
_cell.angle_alpha   90.00
_cell.angle_beta   90.00
_cell.angle_gamma   90.00
#
_symmetry.space_group_name_H-M   'P 1'
#
loop_
_entity.id
_entity.type
_entity.pdbx_description
1 polymer ?
#
loop_
_entity_poly.entity_id
_entity_poly.type
_entity_poly.pdbx_seq_one_letter_code
_entity_poly.pdbx_strand_id
1 'polypeptide(L)'
;MAQLQEEMHHMLRALLERTEVQGAKIDAIEQRQIAFEQRMQGQVQSIQQEVSAIRGEMKNFVTKDDMQNVATKDDLLHFVTKDDLKNFATKDDLLHFATKDDLKNVATKDDLLHFATKDDLKNVATKDDLQEFFVAVQRGIRETVLNDLEVLVGVVLEHDVEVHELRQTEDFITHKIYQHEEAIHKLRLHNNQLWKRSKQHSRIIHHLQK
;
A
#
# COMPACT_ATOMS: atom_id res chain seq x y z
N MET A 1 -30.25 -56.94 0.25
CA MET A 1 -31.07 -55.81 -0.25
C MET A 1 -31.29 -54.77 0.84
N ALA A 2 -31.89 -55.11 1.99
CA ALA A 2 -32.10 -54.17 3.11
C ALA A 2 -30.79 -53.54 3.64
N GLN A 3 -29.76 -54.35 3.89
CA GLN A 3 -28.46 -53.88 4.41
C GLN A 3 -27.74 -52.90 3.48
N LEU A 4 -27.79 -53.15 2.16
CA LEU A 4 -27.23 -52.25 1.14
C LEU A 4 -27.99 -50.91 1.07
N GLN A 5 -29.31 -50.96 1.30
CA GLN A 5 -30.16 -49.77 1.30
C GLN A 5 -29.92 -48.89 2.54
N GLU A 6 -29.63 -49.53 3.68
CA GLU A 6 -29.28 -48.86 4.94
C GLU A 6 -27.90 -48.20 4.87
N GLU A 7 -26.90 -48.89 4.32
CA GLU A 7 -25.57 -48.31 4.04
C GLU A 7 -25.64 -47.10 3.10
N MET A 8 -26.45 -47.19 2.04
CA MET A 8 -26.65 -46.07 1.11
C MET A 8 -27.31 -44.86 1.77
N HIS A 9 -28.30 -45.07 2.64
CA HIS A 9 -28.91 -43.98 3.41
C HIS A 9 -27.93 -43.35 4.41
N HIS A 10 -27.10 -44.14 5.06
CA HIS A 10 -26.08 -43.62 5.97
C HIS A 10 -25.02 -42.80 5.22
N MET A 11 -24.62 -43.25 4.03
CA MET A 11 -23.66 -42.55 3.19
C MET A 11 -24.22 -41.22 2.65
N LEU A 12 -25.50 -41.20 2.25
CA LEU A 12 -26.20 -39.98 1.85
C LEU A 12 -26.30 -38.97 2.99
N ARG A 13 -26.59 -39.41 4.22
CA ARG A 13 -26.65 -38.54 5.39
C ARG A 13 -25.28 -37.94 5.72
N ALA A 14 -24.22 -38.76 5.69
CA ALA A 14 -22.86 -38.30 5.92
C ALA A 14 -22.39 -37.31 4.84
N LEU A 15 -22.80 -37.50 3.58
CA LEU A 15 -22.52 -36.54 2.51
C LEU A 15 -23.25 -35.20 2.74
N LEU A 16 -24.53 -35.24 3.14
CA LEU A 16 -25.31 -34.05 3.49
C LEU A 16 -24.67 -33.26 4.62
N GLU A 17 -24.34 -33.90 5.75
CA GLU A 17 -23.65 -33.24 6.87
C GLU A 17 -22.31 -32.65 6.44
N ARG A 18 -21.54 -33.38 5.62
CA ARG A 18 -20.26 -32.88 5.10
C ARG A 18 -20.46 -31.64 4.21
N THR A 19 -21.49 -31.63 3.37
CA THR A 19 -21.80 -30.46 2.53
C THR A 19 -22.26 -29.25 3.34
N GLU A 20 -23.03 -29.46 4.40
CA GLU A 20 -23.46 -28.39 5.31
C GLU A 20 -22.26 -27.78 6.06
N VAL A 21 -21.36 -28.62 6.58
CA VAL A 21 -20.13 -28.18 7.24
C VAL A 21 -19.21 -27.43 6.27
N GLN A 22 -19.11 -27.88 5.02
CA GLN A 22 -18.34 -27.17 4.00
C GLN A 22 -18.97 -25.83 3.65
N GLY A 23 -20.31 -25.75 3.54
CA GLY A 23 -21.02 -24.48 3.36
C GLY A 23 -20.71 -23.48 4.47
N ALA A 24 -20.80 -23.91 5.73
CA ALA A 24 -20.49 -23.04 6.87
C ALA A 24 -19.03 -22.55 6.89
N LYS A 25 -18.08 -23.37 6.40
CA LYS A 25 -16.68 -22.96 6.26
C LYS A 25 -16.49 -21.91 5.16
N ILE A 26 -17.18 -22.07 4.03
CA ILE A 26 -17.16 -21.10 2.92
C ILE A 26 -17.71 -19.76 3.41
N ASP A 27 -18.86 -19.77 4.10
CA ASP A 27 -19.45 -18.56 4.66
C ASP A 27 -18.48 -17.86 5.64
N ALA A 28 -17.79 -18.63 6.49
CA ALA A 28 -16.82 -18.07 7.43
C ALA A 28 -15.61 -17.43 6.73
N ILE A 29 -15.14 -18.01 5.61
CA ILE A 29 -14.06 -17.45 4.79
C ILE A 29 -14.52 -16.15 4.15
N GLU A 30 -15.73 -16.11 3.57
CA GLU A 30 -16.29 -14.90 2.98
C GLU A 30 -16.41 -13.76 4.00
N GLN A 31 -16.88 -14.06 5.22
CA GLN A 31 -16.96 -13.06 6.29
C GLN A 31 -15.58 -12.52 6.70
N ARG A 32 -14.56 -13.38 6.76
CA ARG A 32 -13.19 -12.95 7.06
C ARG A 32 -12.62 -12.07 5.95
N GLN A 33 -12.88 -12.42 4.69
CA GLN A 33 -12.45 -11.62 3.54
C GLN A 33 -13.10 -10.23 3.55
N ILE A 34 -14.41 -10.15 3.81
CA ILE A 34 -15.13 -8.87 3.94
C ILE A 34 -14.54 -8.02 5.07
N ALA A 35 -14.28 -8.62 6.24
CA ALA A 35 -13.69 -7.90 7.36
C ALA A 35 -12.27 -7.40 7.06
N PHE A 36 -11.48 -8.20 6.33
CA PHE A 36 -10.15 -7.80 5.87
C PHE A 36 -10.21 -6.62 4.91
N GLU A 37 -11.09 -6.67 3.91
CA GLU A 37 -11.29 -5.58 2.94
C GLU A 37 -11.72 -4.28 3.63
N GLN A 38 -12.63 -4.35 4.61
CA GLN A 38 -13.03 -3.20 5.41
C GLN A 38 -11.88 -2.61 6.22
N ARG A 39 -11.06 -3.45 6.85
CA ARG A 39 -9.89 -2.99 7.62
C ARG A 39 -8.87 -2.30 6.72
N MET A 40 -8.57 -2.89 5.56
CA MET A 40 -7.68 -2.31 4.56
C MET A 40 -8.19 -0.97 4.06
N GLN A 41 -9.49 -0.87 3.78
CA GLN A 41 -10.09 0.38 3.33
C GLN A 41 -9.99 1.47 4.40
N GLY A 42 -10.17 1.13 5.67
CA GLY A 42 -9.96 2.06 6.79
C GLY A 42 -8.51 2.56 6.89
N GLN A 43 -7.53 1.68 6.74
CA GLN A 43 -6.11 2.06 6.76
C GLN A 43 -5.76 2.98 5.59
N VAL A 44 -6.23 2.67 4.37
CA VAL A 44 -6.03 3.53 3.19
C VAL A 44 -6.60 4.92 3.41
N GLN A 45 -7.79 5.02 4.02
CA GLN A 45 -8.39 6.32 4.34
C GLN A 45 -7.56 7.11 5.36
N SER A 46 -7.04 6.45 6.41
CA SER A 46 -6.15 7.10 7.40
C SER A 46 -4.90 7.65 6.75
N ILE A 47 -4.23 6.85 5.91
CA ILE A 47 -3.03 7.27 5.18
C ILE A 47 -3.34 8.45 4.26
N GLN A 48 -4.47 8.43 3.56
CA GLN A 48 -4.88 9.54 2.70
C GLN A 48 -5.09 10.85 3.49
N GLN A 49 -5.62 10.77 4.70
CA GLN A 49 -5.79 11.92 5.59
C GLN A 49 -4.44 12.47 6.05
N GLU A 50 -3.54 11.61 6.51
CA GLU A 50 -2.18 11.99 6.94
C GLU A 50 -1.38 12.63 5.80
N VAL A 51 -1.38 12.02 4.61
CA VAL A 51 -0.72 12.57 3.41
C VAL A 51 -1.30 13.94 3.05
N SER A 52 -2.61 14.11 3.17
CA SER A 52 -3.28 15.40 2.90
C SER A 52 -2.87 16.47 3.91
N ALA A 53 -2.75 16.11 5.20
CA ALA A 53 -2.29 17.02 6.24
C ALA A 53 -0.85 17.46 6.01
N ILE A 54 0.06 16.51 5.75
CA ILE A 54 1.47 16.80 5.43
C ILE A 54 1.59 17.73 4.21
N ARG A 55 0.81 17.47 3.16
CA ARG A 55 0.77 18.32 1.97
C ARG A 55 0.30 19.74 2.28
N GLY A 56 -0.63 19.90 3.21
CA GLY A 56 -1.09 21.20 3.70
C GLY A 56 0.01 21.96 4.44
N GLU A 57 0.69 21.30 5.38
CA GLU A 57 1.80 21.88 6.14
C GLU A 57 2.98 22.28 5.24
N MET A 58 3.33 21.44 4.26
CA MET A 58 4.36 21.75 3.27
C MET A 58 4.07 23.00 2.44
N LYS A 59 2.79 23.31 2.15
CA LYS A 59 2.43 24.56 1.44
C LYS A 59 2.73 25.81 2.26
N ASN A 60 2.66 25.71 3.59
CA ASN A 60 2.93 26.84 4.48
C ASN A 60 4.44 27.06 4.70
N PHE A 61 5.27 26.03 4.47
CA PHE A 61 6.73 26.13 4.52
C PHE A 61 7.38 26.61 3.21
N VAL A 62 6.61 26.71 2.12
CA VAL A 62 7.09 27.15 0.79
C VAL A 62 6.21 28.31 0.31
N THR A 63 6.17 29.41 1.06
CA THR A 63 5.68 30.67 0.51
C THR A 63 6.73 31.24 -0.44
N LYS A 64 6.31 31.50 -1.67
CA LYS A 64 7.13 32.18 -2.69
C LYS A 64 7.68 33.53 -2.19
N ASP A 65 7.00 34.13 -1.22
CA ASP A 65 7.38 35.37 -0.54
C ASP A 65 8.68 35.24 0.26
N ASP A 66 8.99 34.07 0.83
CA ASP A 66 10.25 33.85 1.58
C ASP A 66 11.46 33.74 0.65
N MET A 67 11.24 33.38 -0.62
CA MET A 67 12.28 33.38 -1.66
C MET A 67 12.38 34.68 -2.45
N GLN A 68 11.38 35.57 -2.38
CA GLN A 68 11.39 36.84 -3.14
C GLN A 68 12.09 38.00 -2.42
N ASN A 69 12.39 37.88 -1.13
CA ASN A 69 13.18 38.88 -0.38
C ASN A 69 14.70 38.69 -0.48
N VAL A 70 15.17 37.75 -1.32
CA VAL A 70 16.61 37.55 -1.55
C VAL A 70 16.95 37.95 -2.99
N ALA A 71 17.39 39.21 -3.12
CA ALA A 71 18.01 39.83 -4.30
C ALA A 71 17.10 40.08 -5.53
N THR A 72 16.49 41.26 -5.58
CA THR A 72 16.07 41.87 -6.85
C THR A 72 17.29 42.35 -7.64
N LYS A 73 17.36 41.96 -8.91
CA LYS A 73 18.42 42.37 -9.87
C LYS A 73 18.54 43.89 -10.07
N ASP A 74 17.56 44.67 -9.62
CA ASP A 74 17.53 46.13 -9.80
C ASP A 74 18.50 46.89 -8.87
N ASP A 75 18.97 46.28 -7.78
CA ASP A 75 19.91 46.92 -6.84
C ASP A 75 21.38 46.93 -7.33
N LEU A 76 21.67 46.32 -8.49
CA LEU A 76 23.03 46.19 -9.04
C LEU A 76 23.29 46.97 -10.34
N LEU A 77 22.35 47.81 -10.82
CA LEU A 77 22.45 48.42 -12.16
C LEU A 77 22.39 49.95 -12.23
N HIS A 78 22.58 50.69 -11.14
CA HIS A 78 22.71 52.15 -11.23
C HIS A 78 24.08 52.67 -10.79
N PHE A 79 24.64 53.48 -11.70
CA PHE A 79 25.91 54.21 -11.64
C PHE A 79 27.16 53.41 -11.98
N VAL A 80 27.43 53.25 -13.28
CA VAL A 80 28.51 54.01 -13.97
C VAL A 80 28.30 53.87 -15.47
N THR A 81 27.95 54.95 -16.16
CA THR A 81 28.09 55.06 -17.62
C THR A 81 29.49 55.58 -17.95
N LYS A 82 30.13 54.98 -18.96
CA LYS A 82 31.52 55.26 -19.37
C LYS A 82 31.79 56.71 -19.81
N ASP A 83 30.74 57.52 -19.98
CA ASP A 83 30.80 58.91 -20.41
C ASP A 83 30.94 59.93 -19.26
N ASP A 84 30.74 59.51 -18.00
CA ASP A 84 30.76 60.43 -16.83
C ASP A 84 32.18 60.74 -16.30
N LEU A 85 33.22 60.13 -16.87
CA LEU A 85 34.61 60.20 -16.36
C LEU A 85 35.55 61.14 -17.15
N LYS A 86 35.02 62.04 -18.00
CA LYS A 86 35.89 62.87 -18.86
C LYS A 86 35.87 64.38 -18.68
N ASN A 87 35.01 64.97 -17.84
CA ASN A 87 35.03 66.42 -17.64
C ASN A 87 34.87 66.78 -16.14
N PHE A 88 35.79 67.62 -15.65
CA PHE A 88 35.88 68.27 -14.31
C PHE A 88 36.54 67.42 -13.20
N ALA A 89 37.59 67.84 -12.47
CA ALA A 89 38.25 69.14 -12.31
C ALA A 89 39.73 68.96 -11.86
N THR A 90 40.57 69.96 -12.14
CA THR A 90 41.98 70.05 -11.71
C THR A 90 42.12 70.44 -10.24
N LYS A 91 43.29 70.15 -9.63
CA LYS A 91 43.59 70.22 -8.19
C LYS A 91 43.28 71.54 -7.45
N ASP A 92 43.00 72.64 -8.14
CA ASP A 92 42.81 73.95 -7.51
C ASP A 92 41.35 74.27 -7.12
N ASP A 93 40.36 73.50 -7.61
CA ASP A 93 38.93 73.84 -7.46
C ASP A 93 38.27 73.33 -6.15
N LEU A 94 38.99 72.62 -5.27
CA LEU A 94 38.41 71.99 -4.06
C LEU A 94 38.72 72.70 -2.74
N LEU A 95 39.33 73.90 -2.75
CA LEU A 95 39.71 74.61 -1.52
C LEU A 95 38.52 75.24 -0.74
N HIS A 96 37.29 75.13 -1.23
CA HIS A 96 36.15 75.83 -0.64
C HIS A 96 34.85 75.02 -0.54
N PHE A 97 34.82 73.83 0.08
CA PHE A 97 33.54 73.30 0.59
C PHE A 97 33.67 72.40 1.84
N ALA A 98 32.77 72.65 2.81
CA ALA A 98 32.40 71.92 4.03
C ALA A 98 33.40 71.89 5.22
N THR A 99 33.01 72.57 6.32
CA THR A 99 33.65 72.49 7.64
C THR A 99 33.21 71.23 8.40
N LYS A 100 34.04 70.76 9.35
CA LYS A 100 33.86 69.52 10.15
C LYS A 100 32.49 69.35 10.83
N ASP A 101 31.67 70.38 10.97
CA ASP A 101 30.35 70.28 11.58
C ASP A 101 29.28 69.71 10.63
N ASP A 102 29.48 69.75 9.32
CA ASP A 102 28.50 69.26 8.32
C ASP A 102 28.45 67.72 8.22
N LEU A 103 29.42 67.01 8.82
CA LEU A 103 29.53 65.54 8.81
C LEU A 103 28.94 64.85 10.04
N LYS A 104 28.34 65.58 11.00
CA LYS A 104 27.79 64.98 12.23
C LYS A 104 26.49 64.18 12.04
N ASN A 105 25.86 64.22 10.87
CA ASN A 105 24.58 63.56 10.60
C ASN A 105 24.66 62.39 9.61
N VAL A 106 25.86 61.87 9.30
CA VAL A 106 26.00 60.68 8.45
C VAL A 106 26.19 59.45 9.34
N ALA A 107 25.09 58.69 9.50
CA ALA A 107 24.98 57.35 10.10
C ALA A 107 25.98 57.01 11.22
N THR A 108 25.51 57.07 12.47
CA THR A 108 26.30 56.60 13.62
C THR A 108 26.35 55.07 13.64
N LYS A 109 27.34 54.48 14.34
CA LYS A 109 27.46 53.01 14.49
C LYS A 109 26.18 52.36 15.03
N ASP A 110 25.32 53.11 15.70
CA ASP A 110 24.04 52.64 16.21
C ASP A 110 23.04 52.33 15.08
N ASP A 111 23.15 53.00 13.92
CA ASP A 111 22.29 52.77 12.75
C ASP A 111 22.56 51.41 12.06
N LEU A 112 23.67 50.74 12.40
CA LEU A 112 24.04 49.40 11.92
C LEU A 112 23.66 48.27 12.91
N LEU A 113 23.18 48.59 14.12
CA LEU A 113 22.83 47.60 15.16
C LEU A 113 21.49 46.89 14.91
N HIS A 114 20.72 47.31 13.90
CA HIS A 114 19.44 46.68 13.52
C HIS A 114 19.53 45.62 12.41
N PHE A 115 20.73 45.28 11.94
CA PHE A 115 20.92 44.12 11.08
C PHE A 115 21.08 42.85 11.92
N ALA A 116 20.39 41.77 11.51
CA ALA A 116 20.43 40.46 12.16
C ALA A 116 21.86 40.05 12.50
N THR A 117 22.14 39.94 13.79
CA THR A 117 23.42 39.53 14.35
C THR A 117 23.63 38.03 14.14
N LYS A 118 24.88 37.55 14.27
CA LYS A 118 25.15 36.10 14.22
C LYS A 118 24.35 35.30 15.25
N ASP A 119 23.86 35.94 16.31
CA ASP A 119 22.98 35.30 17.30
C ASP A 119 21.55 35.11 16.78
N ASP A 120 21.06 35.97 15.88
CA ASP A 120 19.73 35.84 15.26
C ASP A 120 19.67 34.65 14.27
N LEU A 121 20.81 34.25 13.69
CA LEU A 121 20.94 33.08 12.82
C LEU A 121 21.09 31.75 13.57
N LYS A 122 21.28 31.75 14.90
CA LYS A 122 21.42 30.51 15.70
C LYS A 122 20.11 29.74 15.85
N ASN A 123 18.97 30.39 15.64
CA ASN A 123 17.65 29.78 15.70
C ASN A 123 17.17 29.23 14.34
N VAL A 124 18.01 29.29 13.31
CA VAL A 124 17.73 28.71 11.99
C VAL A 124 18.23 27.27 11.99
N ALA A 125 17.39 26.30 11.59
CA ALA A 125 17.72 24.88 11.56
C ALA A 125 19.11 24.65 10.96
N THR A 126 20.00 24.12 11.78
CA THR A 126 21.38 23.87 11.41
C THR A 126 21.46 22.67 10.46
N LYS A 127 22.60 22.51 9.81
CA LYS A 127 22.84 21.36 8.94
C LYS A 127 22.69 20.03 9.69
N ASP A 128 23.05 20.02 10.98
CA ASP A 128 22.94 18.85 11.85
C ASP A 128 21.46 18.55 12.17
N ASP A 129 20.63 19.57 12.40
CA ASP A 129 19.18 19.41 12.63
C ASP A 129 18.47 18.78 11.42
N LEU A 130 18.83 19.21 10.21
CA LEU A 130 18.32 18.62 8.97
C LEU A 130 18.77 17.17 8.77
N GLN A 131 19.99 16.85 9.21
CA GLN A 131 20.55 15.52 9.11
C GLN A 131 19.88 14.57 10.11
N GLU A 132 19.62 15.03 11.33
CA GLU A 132 18.88 14.29 12.35
C GLU A 132 17.42 14.06 11.93
N PHE A 133 16.76 15.07 11.35
CA PHE A 133 15.43 14.94 10.78
C PHE A 133 15.39 13.90 9.65
N PHE A 134 16.35 13.92 8.73
CA PHE A 134 16.43 12.94 7.64
C PHE A 134 16.60 11.51 8.17
N VAL A 135 17.45 11.31 9.18
CA VAL A 135 17.65 10.01 9.82
C VAL A 135 16.37 9.55 10.54
N ALA A 136 15.68 10.46 11.25
CA ALA A 136 14.43 10.16 11.92
C ALA A 136 13.33 9.76 10.94
N VAL A 137 13.19 10.47 9.81
CA VAL A 137 12.26 10.14 8.73
C VAL A 137 12.60 8.79 8.10
N GLN A 138 13.87 8.54 7.78
CA GLN A 138 14.30 7.26 7.22
C GLN A 138 14.06 6.09 8.18
N ARG A 139 14.27 6.28 9.48
CA ARG A 139 13.99 5.27 10.51
C ARG A 139 12.49 4.99 10.59
N GLY A 140 11.66 6.03 10.65
CA GLY A 140 10.20 5.88 10.69
C GLY A 140 9.65 5.13 9.47
N ILE A 141 10.10 5.49 8.27
CA ILE A 141 9.73 4.78 7.04
C ILE A 141 10.17 3.31 7.09
N ARG A 142 11.38 3.03 7.60
CA ARG A 142 11.88 1.65 7.70
C ARG A 142 11.04 0.83 8.66
N GLU A 143 10.70 1.36 9.83
CA GLU A 143 9.89 0.66 10.84
C GLU A 143 8.48 0.36 10.32
N THR A 144 7.81 1.33 9.70
CA THR A 144 6.46 1.10 9.15
C THR A 144 6.47 0.05 8.06
N VAL A 145 7.41 0.15 7.11
CA VAL A 145 7.56 -0.83 6.02
C VAL A 145 7.87 -2.22 6.56
N LEU A 146 8.76 -2.36 7.55
CA LEU A 146 9.09 -3.67 8.12
C LEU A 146 7.90 -4.30 8.84
N ASN A 147 7.15 -3.52 9.63
CA ASN A 147 5.96 -4.02 10.32
C ASN A 147 4.87 -4.46 9.32
N ASP A 148 4.64 -3.68 8.27
CA ASP A 148 3.66 -4.03 7.23
C ASP A 148 4.07 -5.30 6.48
N LEU A 149 5.37 -5.44 6.16
CA LEU A 149 5.91 -6.65 5.53
C LEU A 149 5.78 -7.87 6.45
N GLU A 150 6.02 -7.73 7.74
CA GLU A 150 5.91 -8.84 8.69
C GLU A 150 4.48 -9.36 8.78
N VAL A 151 3.49 -8.46 8.87
CA VAL A 151 2.07 -8.82 8.83
C VAL A 151 1.70 -9.49 7.51
N LEU A 152 2.16 -8.95 6.37
CA LEU A 152 1.86 -9.51 5.06
C LEU A 152 2.45 -10.92 4.89
N VAL A 153 3.68 -11.14 5.35
CA VAL A 153 4.32 -12.46 5.35
C VAL A 153 3.52 -13.44 6.20
N GLY A 154 3.04 -13.03 7.39
CA GLY A 154 2.17 -13.85 8.22
C GLY A 154 0.91 -14.30 7.47
N VAL A 155 0.20 -13.35 6.84
CA VAL A 155 -1.02 -13.63 6.06
C VAL A 155 -0.74 -14.57 4.88
N VAL A 156 0.36 -14.37 4.16
CA VAL A 156 0.74 -15.24 3.03
C VAL A 156 1.00 -16.66 3.51
N LEU A 157 1.72 -16.83 4.62
CA LEU A 157 2.02 -18.15 5.18
C LEU A 157 0.76 -18.86 5.67
N GLU A 158 -0.17 -18.14 6.32
CA GLU A 158 -1.45 -18.70 6.74
C GLU A 158 -2.29 -19.16 5.53
N HIS A 159 -2.39 -18.34 4.48
CA HIS A 159 -3.05 -18.75 3.25
C HIS A 159 -2.38 -19.94 2.58
N ASP A 160 -1.04 -20.02 2.56
CA ASP A 160 -0.32 -21.16 1.99
C ASP A 160 -0.69 -22.48 2.70
N VAL A 161 -0.87 -22.43 4.03
CA VAL A 161 -1.33 -23.60 4.82
C VAL A 161 -2.76 -23.98 4.44
N GLU A 162 -3.68 -23.02 4.40
CA GLU A 162 -5.09 -23.27 4.05
C GLU A 162 -5.22 -23.83 2.62
N VAL A 163 -4.47 -23.27 1.66
CA VAL A 163 -4.42 -23.77 0.28
C VAL A 163 -3.86 -25.19 0.22
N HIS A 164 -2.85 -25.50 1.05
CA HIS A 164 -2.30 -26.85 1.12
C HIS A 164 -3.32 -27.87 1.63
N GLU A 165 -4.07 -27.55 2.69
CA GLU A 165 -5.14 -28.41 3.22
C GLU A 165 -6.25 -28.62 2.20
N LEU A 166 -6.70 -27.56 1.53
CA LEU A 166 -7.71 -27.65 0.46
C LEU A 166 -7.26 -28.60 -0.65
N ARG A 167 -6.01 -28.48 -1.09
CA ARG A 167 -5.44 -29.36 -2.12
C ARG A 167 -5.43 -30.83 -1.71
N GLN A 168 -5.08 -31.13 -0.45
CA GLN A 168 -5.17 -32.51 0.06
C GLN A 168 -6.61 -33.04 0.04
N THR A 169 -7.59 -32.20 0.40
CA THR A 169 -9.00 -32.61 0.34
C THR A 169 -9.50 -32.81 -1.08
N GLU A 170 -9.06 -32.00 -2.03
CA GLU A 170 -9.37 -32.13 -3.46
C GLU A 170 -8.84 -33.46 -4.01
N ASP A 171 -7.58 -33.79 -3.72
CA ASP A 171 -6.97 -35.06 -4.14
C ASP A 171 -7.73 -36.27 -3.58
N PHE A 172 -8.12 -36.20 -2.30
CA PHE A 172 -8.91 -37.25 -1.66
C PHE A 172 -10.29 -37.42 -2.32
N ILE A 173 -10.99 -36.32 -2.58
CA ILE A 173 -12.31 -36.35 -3.22
C ILE A 173 -12.20 -36.89 -4.65
N THR A 174 -11.22 -36.43 -5.42
CA THR A 174 -10.94 -36.88 -6.78
C THR A 174 -10.70 -38.39 -6.82
N HIS A 175 -9.91 -38.92 -5.88
CA HIS A 175 -9.69 -40.36 -5.77
C HIS A 175 -11.00 -41.13 -5.47
N LYS A 176 -11.83 -40.62 -4.55
CA LYS A 176 -13.12 -41.27 -4.22
C LYS A 176 -14.10 -41.24 -5.39
N ILE A 177 -14.15 -40.15 -6.15
CA ILE A 177 -14.98 -40.06 -7.37
C ILE A 177 -14.56 -41.15 -8.36
N TYR A 178 -13.26 -41.29 -8.62
CA TYR A 178 -12.75 -42.32 -9.52
C TYR A 178 -13.18 -43.74 -9.09
N GLN A 179 -13.05 -44.06 -7.80
CA GLN A 179 -13.48 -45.36 -7.25
C GLN A 179 -14.99 -45.60 -7.46
N HIS A 180 -15.81 -44.58 -7.23
CA HIS A 180 -17.25 -44.66 -7.45
C HIS A 180 -17.60 -44.84 -8.93
N GLU A 181 -16.92 -44.13 -9.83
CA GLU A 181 -17.11 -44.28 -11.28
C GLU A 181 -16.80 -45.71 -11.74
N GLU A 182 -15.72 -46.31 -11.22
CA GLU A 182 -15.37 -47.70 -11.51
C GLU A 182 -16.42 -48.68 -10.98
N ALA A 183 -16.91 -48.46 -9.75
CA ALA A 183 -17.97 -49.28 -9.17
C ALA A 183 -19.28 -49.19 -9.97
N ILE A 184 -19.68 -47.99 -10.39
CA ILE A 184 -20.83 -47.74 -11.24
C ILE A 184 -20.65 -48.45 -12.60
N HIS A 185 -19.45 -48.41 -13.18
CA HIS A 185 -19.15 -49.11 -14.43
C HIS A 185 -19.34 -50.63 -14.29
N LYS A 186 -18.83 -51.23 -13.21
CA LYS A 186 -19.01 -52.66 -12.91
C LYS A 186 -20.49 -53.03 -12.73
N LEU A 187 -21.26 -52.20 -12.03
CA LEU A 187 -22.71 -52.40 -11.85
C LEU A 187 -23.47 -52.35 -13.19
N ARG A 188 -23.13 -51.40 -14.07
CA ARG A 188 -23.72 -51.31 -15.42
C ARG A 188 -23.46 -52.56 -16.23
N LEU A 189 -22.22 -53.08 -16.21
CA LEU A 189 -21.87 -54.34 -16.88
C LEU A 189 -22.67 -55.51 -16.32
N HIS A 190 -22.73 -55.65 -14.99
CA HIS A 190 -23.49 -56.73 -14.35
C HIS A 190 -24.97 -56.69 -14.71
N ASN A 191 -25.59 -55.50 -14.68
CA ASN A 191 -27.00 -55.34 -15.03
C ASN A 191 -27.27 -55.70 -16.51
N ASN A 192 -26.36 -55.33 -17.42
CA ASN A 192 -26.46 -55.73 -18.82
C ASN A 192 -26.42 -57.27 -18.98
N GLN A 193 -25.55 -57.95 -18.24
CA GLN A 193 -25.49 -59.42 -18.24
C GLN A 193 -26.77 -60.06 -17.70
N LEU A 194 -27.33 -59.54 -16.60
CA LEU A 194 -28.61 -60.00 -16.05
C LEU A 194 -29.75 -59.83 -17.06
N TRP A 195 -29.80 -58.69 -17.75
CA TRP A 195 -30.78 -58.43 -18.80
C TRP A 195 -30.67 -59.46 -19.94
N LYS A 196 -29.44 -59.75 -20.42
CA LYS A 196 -29.20 -60.79 -21.45
C LYS A 196 -29.68 -62.17 -21.00
N ARG A 197 -29.33 -62.58 -19.76
CA ARG A 197 -29.75 -63.86 -19.17
C ARG A 197 -31.27 -63.96 -19.03
N SER A 198 -31.92 -62.90 -18.56
CA SER A 198 -33.38 -62.81 -18.45
C SER A 198 -34.05 -63.01 -19.80
N LYS A 199 -33.58 -62.31 -20.84
CA LYS A 199 -34.08 -62.47 -22.21
C LYS A 199 -33.91 -63.89 -22.75
N GLN A 200 -32.80 -64.55 -22.44
CA GLN A 200 -32.57 -65.95 -22.79
C GLN A 200 -33.52 -66.89 -22.05
N HIS A 201 -33.72 -66.72 -20.74
CA HIS A 201 -34.68 -67.50 -19.96
C HIS A 201 -36.11 -67.35 -20.51
N SER A 202 -36.55 -66.13 -20.84
CA SER A 202 -37.87 -65.92 -21.45
C SER A 202 -38.06 -66.69 -22.76
N ARG A 203 -37.02 -66.78 -23.60
CA ARG A 203 -37.05 -67.57 -24.83
C ARG A 203 -37.17 -69.07 -24.55
N ILE A 204 -36.41 -69.59 -23.58
CA ILE A 204 -36.45 -71.00 -23.19
C ILE A 204 -37.84 -71.37 -22.67
N ILE A 205 -38.40 -70.56 -21.77
CA ILE A 205 -39.75 -70.77 -21.23
C ILE A 205 -40.78 -70.81 -22.36
N HIS A 206 -40.72 -69.86 -23.31
CA HIS A 206 -41.63 -69.85 -24.45
C HIS A 206 -41.51 -71.10 -25.34
N HIS A 207 -40.32 -71.69 -25.49
CA HIS A 207 -40.14 -72.95 -26.23
C HIS A 207 -40.65 -74.17 -25.47
N LEU A 208 -40.54 -74.21 -24.14
CA LEU A 208 -41.05 -75.31 -23.32
C LEU A 208 -42.59 -75.30 -23.18
N GLN A 209 -43.25 -74.18 -23.47
CA GLN A 209 -44.70 -74.02 -23.41
C GLN A 209 -45.44 -74.32 -24.73
N LYS A 210 -44.72 -74.68 -25.80
CA LYS A 210 -45.27 -75.15 -27.07
C LYS A 210 -45.22 -76.68 -27.14
#